data_AF-A0A2V9FUR8-F1
#
_entry.id   AF-A0A2V9FUR8-F1
#
_cell.length_a   1.000
_cell.length_b   1.000
_cell.length_c   1.000
_cell.angle_alpha   90.00
_cell.angle_beta   90.00
_cell.angle_gamma   90.00
#
_symmetry.space_group_name_H-M   'P 1'
#
loop_
_entity.id
_entity.type
_entity.pdbx_description
1 polymer ?
#
loop_
_entity_poly.entity_id
_entity_poly.type
_entity_poly.pdbx_seq_one_letter_code
_entity_poly.pdbx_strand_id
1 'polypeptide(L)'
;MEVPDTLKSVSFIEKDSKRFPDTSGWGYAQFLYDGASDTIKPFGSDSSFGKKICYQCHTLVTAKDFIFTGYPEGKRIVAVLFNNG
;
A
#
# COMPACT_ATOMS: atom_id res chain seq x y z
N MET A 1 23.61 0.08 13.69
CA MET A 1 22.49 -0.73 13.14
C MET A 1 21.24 -0.10 13.70
N GLU A 2 20.43 0.52 12.86
CA GLU A 2 19.15 1.07 13.31
C GLU A 2 18.16 -0.09 13.40
N VAL A 3 17.52 -0.22 14.56
CA VAL A 3 16.48 -1.22 14.79
C VAL A 3 15.15 -0.49 14.58
N PRO A 4 14.27 -0.99 13.70
CA PRO A 4 12.93 -0.44 13.55
C PRO A 4 12.18 -0.43 14.88
N ASP A 5 11.51 0.68 15.19
CA ASP A 5 10.73 0.84 16.43
C ASP A 5 9.25 0.46 16.18
N THR A 6 8.32 1.37 16.47
CA THR A 6 6.89 1.11 16.46
C THR A 6 6.39 0.98 15.04
N LEU A 7 5.50 0.03 14.81
CA LEU A 7 4.79 -0.11 13.53
C LEU A 7 4.14 1.23 13.17
N LYS A 8 4.36 1.70 11.95
CA LYS A 8 3.76 2.94 11.46
C LYS A 8 2.50 2.64 10.67
N SER A 9 2.60 1.72 9.72
CA SER A 9 1.49 1.36 8.85
C SER A 9 1.68 0.02 8.15
N VAL A 10 0.57 -0.51 7.68
CA VAL A 10 0.53 -1.64 6.75
C VAL A 10 -0.22 -1.21 5.49
N SER A 11 0.29 -1.61 4.33
CA SER A 11 -0.29 -1.28 3.02
C SER A 11 -0.47 -2.51 2.18
N PHE A 12 -1.58 -2.54 1.44
CA PHE A 12 -1.99 -3.66 0.59
C PHE A 12 -2.17 -3.18 -0.85
N ILE A 13 -1.79 -4.05 -1.79
CA ILE A 13 -2.05 -3.89 -3.20
C ILE A 13 -2.73 -5.17 -3.72
N GLU A 14 -3.90 -5.04 -4.34
CA GLU A 14 -4.73 -6.15 -4.82
C GLU A 14 -5.01 -6.01 -6.32
N LYS A 15 -4.83 -7.09 -7.09
CA LYS A 15 -5.21 -7.15 -8.51
C LYS A 15 -6.61 -7.76 -8.67
N ASP A 16 -7.55 -6.95 -9.13
CA ASP A 16 -8.89 -7.36 -9.54
C ASP A 16 -9.45 -6.37 -10.58
N SER A 17 -9.45 -6.80 -11.86
CA SER A 17 -9.91 -5.95 -12.97
C SER A 17 -11.40 -5.66 -12.97
N LYS A 18 -12.22 -6.46 -12.28
CA LYS A 18 -13.65 -6.22 -12.15
C LYS A 18 -13.96 -5.21 -11.06
N ARG A 19 -13.27 -5.30 -9.92
CA ARG A 19 -13.45 -4.38 -8.78
C ARG A 19 -12.78 -3.03 -9.00
N PHE A 20 -11.68 -3.00 -9.76
CA PHE A 20 -10.84 -1.81 -9.92
C PHE A 20 -10.62 -1.40 -11.39
N PRO A 21 -11.69 -1.20 -12.20
CA PRO A 21 -11.55 -0.90 -13.63
C PRO A 21 -10.83 0.44 -13.89
N ASP A 22 -11.00 1.41 -12.99
CA ASP A 22 -10.47 2.76 -13.11
C ASP A 22 -8.96 2.90 -12.84
N THR A 23 -8.33 1.84 -12.34
CA THR A 23 -6.92 1.81 -11.92
C THR A 23 -6.17 0.65 -12.55
N SER A 24 -6.54 0.31 -13.80
CA SER A 24 -5.96 -0.80 -14.56
C SER A 24 -6.02 -2.15 -13.82
N GLY A 25 -7.05 -2.34 -12.99
CA GLY A 25 -7.27 -3.54 -12.20
C GLY A 25 -6.52 -3.59 -10.88
N TRP A 26 -5.98 -2.48 -10.38
CA TRP A 26 -5.20 -2.44 -9.15
C TRP A 26 -5.87 -1.62 -8.03
N GLY A 27 -6.18 -2.27 -6.92
CA GLY A 27 -6.65 -1.65 -5.68
C GLY A 27 -5.49 -1.38 -4.72
N TYR A 28 -5.57 -0.26 -4.00
CA TYR A 28 -4.54 0.19 -3.05
C TYR A 28 -5.20 0.57 -1.73
N ALA A 29 -4.65 0.10 -0.62
CA ALA A 29 -5.09 0.44 0.72
C ALA A 29 -3.90 0.65 1.65
N GLN A 30 -4.04 1.58 2.59
CA GLN A 30 -3.08 1.80 3.67
C GLN A 30 -3.84 1.92 4.98
N PHE A 31 -3.25 1.39 6.03
CA PHE A 31 -3.78 1.47 7.38
C PHE A 31 -2.68 1.94 8.33
N LEU A 32 -2.98 2.96 9.11
CA LEU A 32 -2.07 3.49 10.12
C LEU A 32 -2.25 2.74 11.43
N TYR A 33 -1.13 2.44 12.08
CA TYR A 33 -1.13 1.93 13.46
C TYR A 33 -1.01 3.11 14.42
N ASP A 34 -1.87 3.11 15.44
CA ASP A 34 -1.80 4.01 16.58
C ASP A 34 -1.37 3.21 17.81
N GLY A 35 -0.09 3.35 18.18
CA GLY A 35 0.49 2.63 19.31
C GLY A 35 -0.08 3.03 20.67
N ALA A 36 -0.69 4.21 20.79
CA ALA A 36 -1.29 4.63 22.07
C ALA A 36 -2.60 3.90 22.34
N SER A 37 -3.39 3.64 21.29
CA SER A 37 -4.67 2.95 21.39
C SER A 37 -4.64 1.48 20.99
N ASP A 38 -3.50 0.99 20.50
CA ASP A 38 -3.32 -0.33 19.90
C ASP A 38 -4.36 -0.63 18.81
N THR A 39 -4.59 0.35 17.93
CA THR A 39 -5.57 0.23 16.84
C THR A 39 -4.95 0.43 15.46
N ILE A 40 -5.57 -0.19 14.46
CA ILE A 40 -5.27 0.00 13.05
C ILE A 40 -6.46 0.69 12.38
N LYS A 41 -6.23 1.80 11.68
CA LYS A 41 -7.29 2.59 11.03
C LYS A 41 -6.98 2.81 9.55
N PRO A 42 -7.99 2.78 8.65
CA PRO A 42 -7.79 3.13 7.26
C PRO A 42 -7.20 4.53 7.10
N PHE A 43 -6.25 4.68 6.19
CA PHE A 43 -5.70 5.97 5.81
C PHE A 43 -6.46 6.55 4.60
N GLY A 44 -6.70 7.87 4.65
CA GLY A 44 -7.49 8.60 3.65
C GLY A 44 -8.88 8.99 4.14
N SER A 45 -9.51 9.95 3.47
CA SER A 45 -10.85 10.45 3.80
C SER A 45 -11.98 9.53 3.32
N ASP A 46 -11.73 8.78 2.24
CA ASP A 46 -12.70 7.91 1.58
C ASP A 46 -11.99 6.89 0.67
N SER A 47 -12.77 6.00 0.03
CA SER A 47 -12.27 4.92 -0.83
C SER A 47 -11.54 5.40 -2.09
N SER A 48 -11.63 6.69 -2.46
CA SER A 48 -10.91 7.26 -3.60
C SER A 48 -9.42 7.52 -3.33
N PHE A 49 -8.97 7.45 -2.06
CA PHE A 49 -7.58 7.65 -1.68
C PHE A 49 -6.62 6.82 -2.53
N GLY A 50 -6.88 5.51 -2.65
CA GLY A 50 -6.02 4.59 -3.41
C GLY A 50 -5.89 4.99 -4.89
N LYS A 51 -6.97 5.47 -5.52
CA LYS A 51 -6.97 5.95 -6.91
C LYS A 51 -6.23 7.27 -7.07
N LYS A 52 -6.39 8.20 -6.12
CA LYS A 52 -5.83 9.56 -6.22
C LYS A 52 -4.34 9.60 -5.91
N ILE A 53 -3.89 8.90 -4.88
CA ILE A 53 -2.53 9.04 -4.36
C ILE A 53 -1.64 7.87 -4.78
N CYS A 54 -2.09 6.63 -4.53
CA CYS A 54 -1.26 5.45 -4.77
C CYS A 54 -1.15 5.14 -6.27
N TYR A 55 -2.28 5.03 -6.97
CA TYR A 55 -2.27 4.64 -8.38
C TYR A 55 -1.45 5.60 -9.24
N GLN A 56 -1.56 6.92 -9.03
CA GLN A 56 -0.77 7.93 -9.76
C GLN A 56 0.74 7.66 -9.67
N CYS A 57 1.26 7.40 -8.47
CA CYS A 57 2.68 7.05 -8.29
C CYS A 57 3.04 5.70 -8.95
N HIS A 58 2.16 4.71 -8.85
CA HIS A 58 2.39 3.37 -9.42
C HIS A 58 2.31 3.33 -10.96
N THR A 59 1.73 4.36 -11.61
CA THR A 59 1.81 4.49 -13.08
C THR A 59 3.24 4.63 -13.61
N LEU A 60 4.20 5.00 -12.77
CA LEU A 60 5.62 5.09 -13.13
C LEU A 60 6.24 3.73 -13.47
N VAL A 61 5.61 2.63 -13.03
CA VAL A 61 6.09 1.26 -13.25
C VAL A 61 5.06 0.40 -13.98
N THR A 62 4.32 0.98 -14.92
CA THR A 62 3.36 0.26 -15.79
C THR A 62 4.00 -0.94 -16.50
N ALA A 63 5.25 -0.83 -16.94
CA ALA A 63 6.01 -1.93 -17.56
C ALA A 63 6.25 -3.13 -16.62
N LYS A 64 6.06 -2.94 -15.30
CA LYS A 64 6.14 -3.97 -14.26
C LYS A 64 4.77 -4.27 -13.66
N ASP A 65 3.71 -4.06 -14.44
CA ASP A 65 2.32 -4.26 -14.02
C ASP A 65 1.99 -3.49 -12.73
N PHE A 66 2.43 -2.21 -12.67
CA PHE A 66 2.17 -1.28 -11.57
C PHE A 66 2.78 -1.68 -10.22
N ILE A 67 3.75 -2.61 -10.20
CA ILE A 67 4.44 -3.03 -8.97
C ILE A 67 5.92 -2.66 -9.03
N PHE A 68 6.41 -2.00 -7.98
CA PHE A 68 7.84 -1.75 -7.78
C PHE A 68 8.53 -3.06 -7.37
N THR A 69 8.79 -3.94 -8.33
CA THR A 69 9.51 -5.19 -8.09
C THR A 69 11.02 -4.95 -8.00
N GLY A 70 11.58 -5.35 -6.85
CA GLY A 70 13.01 -5.63 -6.61
C GLY A 70 13.23 -6.93 -5.82
N TYR A 71 12.14 -7.66 -5.51
CA TYR A 71 12.10 -8.93 -4.78
C TYR A 71 11.28 -9.94 -5.61
N PRO A 72 11.52 -11.26 -5.50
CA PRO A 72 11.04 -12.26 -6.46
C PRO A 72 9.49 -12.30 -6.59
N GLU A 73 9.03 -12.52 -7.83
CA GLU A 73 7.63 -12.44 -8.26
C GLU A 73 6.68 -13.44 -7.57
N GLY A 74 5.40 -13.05 -7.43
CA GLY A 74 4.29 -14.00 -7.35
C GLY A 74 3.37 -13.97 -6.12
N LYS A 75 3.39 -12.95 -5.26
CA LYS A 75 2.50 -12.88 -4.08
C LYS A 75 1.86 -11.51 -3.88
N ARG A 76 0.67 -11.50 -3.26
CA ARG A 76 0.04 -10.30 -2.69
C ARG A 76 1.10 -9.55 -1.87
N ILE A 77 1.34 -8.29 -2.20
CA ILE A 77 2.39 -7.52 -1.55
C ILE A 77 1.76 -6.77 -0.39
N VAL A 78 2.27 -7.07 0.81
CA VAL A 78 2.05 -6.26 2.00
C VAL A 78 3.32 -5.46 2.24
N ALA A 79 3.21 -4.14 2.15
CA ALA A 79 4.28 -3.25 2.58
C ALA A 79 4.08 -2.94 4.06
N VAL A 80 5.08 -3.24 4.87
CA VAL A 80 5.09 -2.96 6.32
C VAL A 80 6.08 -1.83 6.56
N LEU A 81 5.61 -0.75 7.19
CA LEU A 81 6.41 0.42 7.49
C LEU A 81 6.50 0.60 9.01
N PHE A 82 7.71 0.84 9.50
CA PHE A 82 8.00 1.16 10.89
C PHE A 82 8.49 2.61 10.99
N ASN A 83 8.42 3.20 12.18
CA ASN A 83 9.10 4.45 12.46
C ASN A 83 10.60 4.21 12.62
N ASN A 84 11.41 5.21 12.27
CA ASN A 84 12.83 5.23 12.60
C ASN A 84 12.97 5.75 14.05
N GLY A 85 13.71 5.01 14.88
CA GLY A 85 14.04 5.38 16.26
C GLY A 85 15.35 6.15 16.37
#